data_AF-A0A8J7DL69-F1
#
_entry.id   AF-A0A8J7DL69-F1
#
_cell.length_a   1.000
_cell.length_b   1.000
_cell.length_c   1.000
_cell.angle_alpha   90.00
_cell.angle_beta   90.00
_cell.angle_gamma   90.00
#
_symmetry.space_group_name_H-M   'P 1'
#
loop_
_entity.id
_entity.type
_entity.pdbx_description
1 polymer ?
#
loop_
_entity_poly.entity_id
_entity_poly.type
_entity_poly.pdbx_seq_one_letter_code
_entity_poly.pdbx_strand_id
1 'polypeptide(L)'
;MACNATSEVFFKYGTDARTEIEEQAGYFDYIPLAKDSTEIEWYPNFAHSDLFCAYGGSLFAQDEMQVAEHPALGSLREALLAEDVMLLTVEAGMPTPITIRGIERRCAIATDANAEQGRPFGLYGNYFARAKPEAIQLATTPLNLPTITNIIAMEAPPGGYGIYTDSEIEYILVTALTAFSAARIDSCAQSNRGSRVTIHTGFWGCGAYGGNRVLMALLQLLAAHLAKIDRLVFHTGSVARDRDFATAQAILKENLIAGRSTVELSALIGKIHAMDFPWGISDGN
;
A
#
# COMPACT_ATOMS: atom_id res chain seq x y z
N MET A 1 26.06 31.73 0.54
CA MET A 1 24.76 32.26 0.97
C MET A 1 23.95 31.05 1.40
N ALA A 2 23.93 30.76 2.70
CA ALA A 2 23.36 29.53 3.25
C ALA A 2 21.83 29.66 3.29
N CYS A 3 21.13 28.75 2.62
CA CYS A 3 19.68 28.65 2.66
C CYS A 3 19.28 27.78 3.85
N ASN A 4 19.24 28.37 5.05
CA ASN A 4 18.53 27.78 6.17
C ASN A 4 17.04 28.09 5.99
N ALA A 5 16.28 27.07 5.61
CA ALA A 5 14.83 27.09 5.69
C ALA A 5 14.38 25.88 6.51
N THR A 6 14.55 25.96 7.83
CA THR A 6 13.71 25.19 8.75
C THR A 6 12.34 25.86 8.75
N SER A 7 11.49 25.51 7.78
CA SER A 7 10.08 25.86 7.85
C SER A 7 9.43 24.96 8.89
N GLU A 8 9.12 25.51 10.07
CA GLU A 8 8.30 24.83 11.08
C GLU A 8 6.92 24.54 10.49
N VAL A 9 6.64 23.28 10.14
CA VAL A 9 5.33 22.86 9.65
C VAL A 9 4.45 22.54 10.86
N PHE A 10 3.59 23.48 11.24
CA PHE A 10 2.59 23.29 12.28
C PHE A 10 1.29 22.71 11.69
N PHE A 11 0.83 21.57 12.23
CA PHE A 11 -0.40 20.91 11.77
C PHE A 11 -1.55 21.19 12.72
N LYS A 12 -2.71 21.67 12.23
CA LYS A 12 -3.97 21.73 12.98
C LYS A 12 -4.72 20.40 12.90
N TYR A 13 -4.72 19.68 14.01
CA TYR A 13 -5.70 18.65 14.38
C TYR A 13 -7.01 19.34 14.80
N GLY A 14 -7.78 19.82 13.81
CA GLY A 14 -9.11 20.39 13.99
C GLY A 14 -10.22 19.36 13.81
N THR A 15 -11.39 19.62 14.39
CA THR A 15 -12.58 18.74 14.45
C THR A 15 -13.28 18.45 13.11
N ASP A 16 -12.72 18.87 11.97
CA ASP A 16 -13.34 18.69 10.66
C ASP A 16 -12.63 17.58 9.87
N ALA A 17 -13.27 16.41 9.88
CA ALA A 17 -12.98 15.14 9.20
C ALA A 17 -11.74 14.36 9.71
N ARG A 18 -11.98 13.45 10.66
CA ARG A 18 -11.07 12.32 10.94
C ARG A 18 -11.19 11.30 9.81
N THR A 19 -10.05 10.75 9.36
CA THR A 19 -10.02 9.55 8.53
C THR A 19 -10.73 8.41 9.27
N GLU A 20 -11.75 7.83 8.66
CA GLU A 20 -12.39 6.62 9.16
C GLU A 20 -11.43 5.43 8.98
N ILE A 21 -11.17 4.69 10.06
CA ILE A 21 -10.29 3.52 10.02
C ILE A 21 -11.15 2.27 10.14
N GLU A 22 -11.08 1.41 9.13
CA GLU A 22 -11.78 0.14 9.06
C GLU A 22 -10.77 -1.00 9.00
N GLU A 23 -10.94 -2.03 9.84
CA GLU A 23 -10.18 -3.27 9.75
C GLU A 23 -10.99 -4.29 8.96
N GLN A 24 -10.39 -4.87 7.93
CA GLN A 24 -10.99 -5.91 7.12
C GLN A 24 -10.12 -7.17 7.15
N ALA A 25 -10.73 -8.31 7.50
CA ALA A 25 -10.06 -9.58 7.38
C ALA A 25 -9.99 -10.01 5.90
N GLY A 26 -8.90 -10.64 5.52
CA GLY A 26 -8.63 -11.07 4.15
C GLY A 26 -7.67 -10.15 3.41
N TYR A 27 -7.67 -10.31 2.09
CA TYR A 27 -6.89 -9.52 1.14
C TYR A 27 -7.84 -8.68 0.28
N PHE A 28 -7.27 -7.86 -0.62
CA PHE A 28 -8.06 -7.05 -1.53
C PHE A 28 -9.07 -7.90 -2.32
N ASP A 29 -10.35 -7.61 -2.13
CA ASP A 29 -11.46 -8.33 -2.76
C ASP A 29 -11.97 -7.63 -4.03
N TYR A 30 -11.61 -6.36 -4.21
CA TYR A 30 -12.00 -5.49 -5.32
C TYR A 30 -13.51 -5.51 -5.59
N ILE A 31 -14.30 -5.55 -4.51
CA ILE A 31 -15.77 -5.57 -4.62
C ILE A 31 -16.21 -4.29 -5.33
N PRO A 32 -16.97 -4.39 -6.44
CA PRO A 32 -17.45 -3.21 -7.14
C PRO A 32 -18.33 -2.33 -6.24
N LEU A 33 -18.05 -1.03 -6.27
CA LEU A 33 -18.91 -0.03 -5.69
C LEU A 33 -20.31 -0.05 -6.33
N ALA A 34 -21.32 0.37 -5.56
CA ALA A 34 -22.65 0.62 -6.08
C ALA A 34 -22.59 1.67 -7.22
N LYS A 35 -23.45 1.52 -8.24
CA LYS A 35 -23.42 2.37 -9.45
C LYS A 35 -23.58 3.87 -9.18
N ASP A 36 -24.22 4.21 -8.07
CA ASP A 36 -24.49 5.57 -7.60
C ASP A 36 -23.54 6.02 -6.47
N SER A 37 -22.50 5.22 -6.17
CA SER A 37 -21.49 5.60 -5.20
C SER A 37 -20.73 6.84 -5.64
N THR A 38 -20.45 7.71 -4.67
CA THR A 38 -19.57 8.89 -4.84
C THR A 38 -18.14 8.59 -4.37
N GLU A 39 -17.90 7.35 -3.98
CA GLU A 39 -16.63 6.88 -3.46
C GLU A 39 -15.63 6.57 -4.57
N ILE A 40 -14.36 6.90 -4.33
CA ILE A 40 -13.24 6.55 -5.19
C ILE A 40 -12.29 5.71 -4.35
N GLU A 41 -12.25 4.43 -4.65
CA GLU A 41 -11.38 3.46 -3.99
C GLU A 41 -10.05 3.34 -4.75
N TRP A 42 -8.97 3.31 -3.97
CA TRP A 42 -7.61 3.08 -4.44
C TRP A 42 -6.98 1.92 -3.69
N TYR A 43 -6.19 1.14 -4.42
CA TYR A 43 -5.49 -0.04 -3.92
C TYR A 43 -3.99 0.12 -4.19
N PRO A 44 -3.13 0.23 -3.18
CA PRO A 44 -1.71 0.29 -3.39
C PRO A 44 -1.20 -0.98 -4.05
N ASN A 45 -0.28 -0.78 -4.99
CA ASN A 45 0.67 -1.80 -5.41
C ASN A 45 1.92 -1.64 -4.53
N PHE A 46 2.32 -2.71 -3.84
CA PHE A 46 3.52 -2.76 -3.00
C PHE A 46 4.74 -2.95 -3.90
N ALA A 47 4.98 -1.92 -4.71
CA ALA A 47 5.84 -1.94 -5.87
C ALA A 47 7.31 -2.07 -5.51
N HIS A 48 8.10 -2.49 -6.50
CA HIS A 48 9.52 -2.20 -6.60
C HIS A 48 9.75 -0.80 -7.20
N SER A 49 10.96 -0.25 -7.03
CA SER A 49 11.40 1.03 -7.62
C SER A 49 11.16 1.08 -9.12
N ASP A 50 11.45 0.00 -9.83
CA ASP A 50 11.10 -0.20 -11.25
C ASP A 50 9.69 -0.82 -11.37
N LEU A 51 8.70 0.00 -11.73
CA LEU A 51 7.26 -0.35 -11.70
C LEU A 51 6.94 -1.61 -12.49
N PHE A 52 6.39 -2.64 -11.82
CA PHE A 52 6.00 -3.91 -12.42
C PHE A 52 7.17 -4.68 -13.06
N CYS A 53 8.42 -4.43 -12.69
CA CYS A 53 9.60 -5.02 -13.36
C CYS A 53 9.62 -6.55 -13.38
N ALA A 54 8.97 -7.18 -12.39
CA ALA A 54 8.97 -8.62 -12.21
C ALA A 54 7.68 -9.30 -12.72
N TYR A 55 6.78 -8.60 -13.41
CA TYR A 55 5.47 -9.15 -13.80
C TYR A 55 5.52 -10.42 -14.68
N GLY A 56 6.60 -10.61 -15.44
CA GLY A 56 6.88 -11.81 -16.24
C GLY A 56 7.76 -12.85 -15.53
N GLY A 57 8.09 -12.62 -14.25
CA GLY A 57 8.98 -13.45 -13.45
C GLY A 57 8.28 -14.66 -12.81
N SER A 58 9.07 -15.41 -12.03
CA SER A 58 8.59 -16.61 -11.31
C SER A 58 8.12 -16.33 -9.88
N LEU A 59 8.34 -15.11 -9.38
CA LEU A 59 7.84 -14.65 -8.09
C LEU A 59 6.38 -14.22 -8.23
N PHE A 60 5.55 -14.53 -7.24
CA PHE A 60 4.14 -14.16 -7.24
C PHE A 60 3.75 -13.52 -5.91
N ALA A 61 4.37 -12.38 -5.62
CA ALA A 61 4.05 -11.56 -4.47
C ALA A 61 2.90 -10.59 -4.82
N GLN A 62 2.61 -9.64 -3.91
CA GLN A 62 1.47 -8.74 -4.08
C GLN A 62 1.56 -7.90 -5.37
N ASP A 63 2.76 -7.47 -5.77
CA ASP A 63 2.97 -6.71 -7.00
C ASP A 63 2.62 -7.55 -8.24
N GLU A 64 3.30 -8.69 -8.43
CA GLU A 64 3.10 -9.54 -9.61
C GLU A 64 1.67 -10.10 -9.68
N MET A 65 1.08 -10.45 -8.53
CA MET A 65 -0.31 -10.89 -8.46
C MET A 65 -1.27 -9.81 -8.94
N GLN A 66 -1.07 -8.56 -8.54
CA GLN A 66 -1.94 -7.47 -8.96
C GLN A 66 -1.81 -7.20 -10.47
N VAL A 67 -0.61 -7.32 -11.05
CA VAL A 67 -0.41 -7.21 -12.51
C VAL A 67 -1.06 -8.39 -13.26
N ALA A 68 -0.93 -9.61 -12.74
CA ALA A 68 -1.55 -10.80 -13.35
C ALA A 68 -3.08 -10.72 -13.36
N GLU A 69 -3.69 -10.19 -12.29
CA GLU A 69 -5.14 -9.99 -12.21
C GLU A 69 -5.64 -8.80 -13.07
N HIS A 70 -4.75 -7.84 -13.37
CA HIS A 70 -5.01 -6.66 -14.20
C HIS A 70 -4.06 -6.58 -15.41
N PRO A 71 -4.23 -7.43 -16.45
CA PRO A 71 -3.23 -7.59 -17.53
C PRO A 71 -2.86 -6.30 -18.29
N ALA A 72 -3.73 -5.28 -18.25
CA ALA A 72 -3.45 -3.97 -18.81
C ALA A 72 -2.26 -3.26 -18.13
N LEU A 73 -1.94 -3.58 -16.86
CA LEU A 73 -0.75 -3.07 -16.16
C LEU A 73 0.55 -3.52 -16.82
N GLY A 74 0.64 -4.80 -17.21
CA GLY A 74 1.78 -5.31 -17.97
C GLY A 74 1.87 -4.64 -19.34
N SER A 75 0.74 -4.46 -20.02
CA SER A 75 0.71 -3.73 -21.32
C SER A 75 1.14 -2.27 -21.19
N LEU A 76 0.77 -1.60 -20.09
CA LEU A 76 1.18 -0.23 -19.79
C LEU A 76 2.68 -0.13 -19.61
N ARG A 77 3.31 -1.06 -18.85
CA ARG A 77 4.76 -1.11 -18.70
C ARG A 77 5.45 -1.20 -20.06
N GLU A 78 5.05 -2.17 -20.88
CA GLU A 78 5.68 -2.39 -22.19
C GLU A 78 5.50 -1.18 -23.12
N ALA A 79 4.34 -0.52 -23.10
CA ALA A 79 4.10 0.68 -23.89
C ALA A 79 4.99 1.85 -23.45
N LEU A 80 5.14 2.06 -22.14
CA LEU A 80 5.97 3.15 -21.61
C LEU A 80 7.47 2.90 -21.83
N LEU A 81 7.92 1.64 -21.74
CA LEU A 81 9.30 1.26 -22.10
C LEU A 81 9.58 1.49 -23.58
N ALA A 82 8.61 1.22 -24.47
CA ALA A 82 8.74 1.51 -25.89
C ALA A 82 8.82 3.01 -26.22
N GLU A 83 8.36 3.87 -25.32
CA GLU A 83 8.48 5.34 -25.42
C GLU A 83 9.63 5.93 -24.59
N ASP A 84 10.56 5.09 -24.10
CA ASP A 84 11.71 5.49 -23.27
C ASP A 84 11.32 6.29 -22.00
N VAL A 85 10.13 6.02 -21.44
CA VAL A 85 9.65 6.64 -20.21
C VAL A 85 10.20 5.87 -19.00
N MET A 86 10.85 6.57 -18.07
CA MET A 86 11.30 5.98 -16.80
C MET A 86 10.11 5.74 -15.86
N LEU A 87 10.00 4.52 -15.33
CA LEU A 87 8.88 4.06 -14.52
C LEU A 87 9.24 3.90 -13.05
N LEU A 88 9.78 4.96 -12.47
CA LEU A 88 10.36 4.92 -11.14
C LEU A 88 9.36 5.31 -10.07
N THR A 89 9.08 4.40 -9.13
CA THR A 89 8.33 4.70 -7.89
C THR A 89 9.22 5.34 -6.82
N VAL A 90 10.54 5.35 -7.05
CA VAL A 90 11.56 6.09 -6.30
C VAL A 90 12.58 6.69 -7.27
N GLU A 91 12.75 8.00 -7.25
CA GLU A 91 13.72 8.72 -8.09
C GLU A 91 14.69 9.53 -7.21
N ALA A 92 16.00 9.36 -7.42
CA ALA A 92 17.05 10.02 -6.64
C ALA A 92 16.90 9.85 -5.10
N GLY A 93 16.41 8.69 -4.66
CA GLY A 93 16.15 8.40 -3.25
C GLY A 93 14.90 9.06 -2.66
N MET A 94 14.09 9.69 -3.51
CA MET A 94 12.84 10.34 -3.13
C MET A 94 11.64 9.55 -3.64
N PRO A 95 10.56 9.42 -2.84
CA PRO A 95 9.36 8.71 -3.27
C PRO A 95 8.65 9.42 -4.43
N THR A 96 8.36 8.70 -5.50
CA THR A 96 7.66 9.18 -6.70
C THR A 96 6.49 8.23 -7.05
N PRO A 97 5.45 8.15 -6.20
CA PRO A 97 4.39 7.18 -6.39
C PRO A 97 3.64 7.40 -7.71
N ILE A 98 3.22 6.30 -8.34
CA ILE A 98 2.55 6.32 -9.64
C ILE A 98 1.08 5.95 -9.46
N THR A 99 0.17 6.85 -9.82
CA THR A 99 -1.27 6.61 -9.80
C THR A 99 -1.77 6.14 -11.17
N ILE A 100 -2.54 5.06 -11.20
CA ILE A 100 -3.14 4.52 -12.43
C ILE A 100 -4.63 4.25 -12.18
N ARG A 101 -5.51 4.70 -13.06
CA ARG A 101 -6.96 4.67 -12.83
C ARG A 101 -7.70 3.82 -13.84
N GLY A 102 -8.87 3.36 -13.41
CA GLY A 102 -9.86 2.78 -14.32
C GLY A 102 -9.42 1.47 -14.96
N ILE A 103 -8.55 0.71 -14.30
CA ILE A 103 -7.97 -0.51 -14.86
C ILE A 103 -8.92 -1.68 -14.60
N GLU A 104 -9.09 -2.53 -15.60
CA GLU A 104 -9.91 -3.72 -15.47
C GLU A 104 -9.15 -4.86 -14.76
N ARG A 105 -9.77 -5.40 -13.72
CA ARG A 105 -9.43 -6.72 -13.20
C ARG A 105 -10.12 -7.78 -14.04
N ARG A 106 -9.34 -8.67 -14.67
CA ARG A 106 -9.82 -9.64 -15.67
C ARG A 106 -9.86 -11.07 -15.15
N CYS A 107 -9.13 -11.37 -14.08
CA CYS A 107 -9.20 -12.66 -13.41
C CYS A 107 -9.00 -12.51 -11.90
N ALA A 108 -9.35 -13.57 -11.17
CA ALA A 108 -8.99 -13.76 -9.78
C ALA A 108 -8.11 -15.01 -9.67
N ILE A 109 -7.02 -14.94 -8.91
CA ILE A 109 -6.08 -16.06 -8.75
C ILE A 109 -6.07 -16.50 -7.29
N ALA A 110 -6.50 -17.73 -7.04
CA ALA A 110 -6.52 -18.31 -5.70
C ALA A 110 -5.09 -18.70 -5.27
N THR A 111 -4.57 -18.05 -4.23
CA THR A 111 -3.19 -18.28 -3.74
C THR A 111 -3.10 -19.20 -2.52
N ASP A 112 -4.24 -19.59 -1.97
CA ASP A 112 -4.37 -20.48 -0.80
C ASP A 112 -3.89 -21.91 -1.09
N ALA A 113 -3.49 -22.63 -0.04
CA ALA A 113 -3.05 -24.01 -0.15
C ALA A 113 -4.24 -24.96 -0.43
N ASN A 114 -4.10 -25.78 -1.47
CA ASN A 114 -5.10 -26.78 -1.86
C ASN A 114 -4.43 -27.93 -2.62
N ALA A 115 -4.28 -29.07 -1.95
CA ALA A 115 -3.61 -30.24 -2.50
C ALA A 115 -4.42 -30.92 -3.63
N GLU A 116 -5.75 -30.89 -3.55
CA GLU A 116 -6.63 -31.55 -4.54
C GLU A 116 -6.56 -30.87 -5.91
N GLN A 117 -6.27 -29.58 -5.93
CA GLN A 117 -6.10 -28.77 -7.15
C GLN A 117 -4.61 -28.57 -7.51
N GLY A 118 -3.69 -29.35 -6.93
CA GLY A 118 -2.28 -29.36 -7.32
C GLY A 118 -1.43 -28.21 -6.77
N ARG A 119 -1.92 -27.44 -5.78
CA ARG A 119 -1.18 -26.37 -5.08
C ARG A 119 -1.11 -26.62 -3.55
N PRO A 120 -0.54 -27.74 -3.08
CA PRO A 120 -0.57 -28.14 -1.67
C PRO A 120 0.04 -27.13 -0.69
N PHE A 121 0.87 -26.20 -1.17
CA PHE A 121 1.50 -25.15 -0.36
C PHE A 121 1.05 -23.74 -0.77
N GLY A 122 0.03 -23.63 -1.63
CA GLY A 122 -0.44 -22.37 -2.20
C GLY A 122 0.37 -21.93 -3.42
N LEU A 123 0.13 -20.70 -3.86
CA LEU A 123 0.81 -20.07 -5.00
C LEU A 123 1.52 -18.77 -4.64
N TYR A 124 1.43 -18.27 -3.42
CA TYR A 124 2.05 -16.99 -3.05
C TYR A 124 3.59 -17.09 -3.00
N GLY A 125 4.27 -16.04 -3.47
CA GLY A 125 5.73 -15.95 -3.48
C GLY A 125 6.39 -17.05 -4.32
N ASN A 126 7.52 -17.57 -3.83
CA ASN A 126 8.30 -18.65 -4.44
C ASN A 126 7.54 -19.98 -4.66
N TYR A 127 6.35 -20.16 -4.09
CA TYR A 127 5.52 -21.34 -4.38
C TYR A 127 4.97 -21.33 -5.80
N PHE A 128 4.75 -20.15 -6.41
CA PHE A 128 4.34 -20.03 -7.80
C PHE A 128 5.35 -20.65 -8.76
N ALA A 129 6.64 -20.33 -8.58
CA ALA A 129 7.74 -20.89 -9.38
C ALA A 129 7.78 -22.43 -9.38
N ARG A 130 7.23 -23.06 -8.35
CA ARG A 130 7.21 -24.52 -8.17
C ARG A 130 5.89 -25.15 -8.65
N ALA A 131 4.86 -24.34 -8.89
CA ALA A 131 3.56 -24.82 -9.29
C ALA A 131 3.57 -25.27 -10.75
N LYS A 132 2.78 -26.30 -11.05
CA LYS A 132 2.58 -26.74 -12.43
C LYS A 132 1.60 -25.78 -13.13
N PRO A 133 1.74 -25.55 -14.45
CA PRO A 133 0.82 -24.72 -15.21
C PRO A 133 -0.66 -25.10 -15.02
N GLU A 134 -0.96 -26.40 -14.90
CA GLU A 134 -2.33 -26.88 -14.70
C GLU A 134 -2.91 -26.44 -13.35
N ALA A 135 -2.10 -26.40 -12.29
CA ALA A 135 -2.53 -25.93 -10.98
C ALA A 135 -2.81 -24.42 -10.98
N ILE A 136 -1.99 -23.64 -11.69
CA ILE A 136 -2.19 -22.19 -11.88
C ILE A 136 -3.47 -21.94 -12.68
N GLN A 137 -3.69 -22.71 -13.75
CA GLN A 137 -4.91 -22.61 -14.55
C GLN A 137 -6.16 -22.92 -13.72
N LEU A 138 -6.14 -23.98 -12.89
CA LEU A 138 -7.25 -24.31 -11.98
C LEU A 138 -7.49 -23.26 -10.90
N ALA A 139 -6.44 -22.58 -10.45
CA ALA A 139 -6.54 -21.50 -9.47
C ALA A 139 -7.04 -20.18 -10.07
N THR A 140 -7.06 -20.05 -11.40
CA THR A 140 -7.43 -18.82 -12.10
C THR A 140 -8.90 -18.83 -12.51
N THR A 141 -9.67 -17.87 -12.02
CA THR A 141 -11.07 -17.66 -12.38
C THR A 141 -11.22 -16.43 -13.27
N PRO A 142 -11.63 -16.58 -14.54
CA PRO A 142 -11.94 -15.43 -15.41
C PRO A 142 -13.11 -14.61 -14.87
N LEU A 143 -13.00 -13.29 -14.92
CA LEU A 143 -14.08 -12.36 -14.56
C LEU A 143 -14.79 -11.88 -15.83
N ASN A 144 -15.89 -12.54 -16.19
CA ASN A 144 -16.72 -12.15 -17.33
C ASN A 144 -17.77 -11.11 -16.93
N LEU A 145 -17.24 -10.00 -16.42
CA LEU A 145 -17.73 -8.65 -16.18
C LEU A 145 -16.61 -8.08 -15.30
N PRO A 146 -15.62 -7.36 -15.87
CA PRO A 146 -14.45 -6.94 -15.11
C PRO A 146 -14.86 -5.99 -13.98
N THR A 147 -14.14 -6.05 -12.87
CA THR A 147 -14.17 -4.97 -11.88
C THR A 147 -13.19 -3.88 -12.32
N ILE A 148 -13.44 -2.64 -11.91
CA ILE A 148 -12.61 -1.48 -12.26
C ILE A 148 -11.89 -1.02 -11.01
N THR A 149 -10.58 -0.82 -11.12
CA THR A 149 -9.70 -0.57 -9.98
C THR A 149 -8.81 0.63 -10.26
N ASN A 150 -8.57 1.45 -9.22
CA ASN A 150 -7.52 2.47 -9.23
C ASN A 150 -6.36 1.98 -8.37
N ILE A 151 -5.14 2.16 -8.86
CA ILE A 151 -3.90 1.64 -8.30
C ILE A 151 -2.97 2.78 -7.91
N ILE A 152 -2.26 2.66 -6.79
CA ILE A 152 -1.17 3.56 -6.41
C ILE A 152 0.08 2.73 -6.18
N ALA A 153 1.07 2.82 -7.07
CA ALA A 153 2.33 2.10 -6.89
C ALA A 153 3.29 2.89 -6.00
N MET A 154 3.76 2.25 -4.93
CA MET A 154 4.69 2.84 -3.95
C MET A 154 5.61 1.78 -3.33
N GLU A 155 6.89 2.07 -3.28
CA GLU A 155 7.92 1.16 -2.77
C GLU A 155 8.28 1.46 -1.30
N ALA A 156 8.24 0.43 -0.46
CA ALA A 156 8.73 0.51 0.92
C ALA A 156 10.28 0.48 0.94
N PRO A 157 10.96 1.01 1.97
CA PRO A 157 12.41 0.85 2.06
C PRO A 157 12.78 -0.65 2.12
N PRO A 158 13.67 -1.15 1.24
CA PRO A 158 14.05 -2.55 1.22
C PRO A 158 15.14 -2.86 2.25
N GLY A 159 14.98 -3.97 3.00
CA GLY A 159 16.10 -4.71 3.60
C GLY A 159 16.96 -3.97 4.63
N GLY A 160 16.37 -3.53 5.75
CA GLY A 160 17.11 -2.97 6.88
C GLY A 160 17.37 -3.94 8.03
N TYR A 161 18.05 -3.45 9.07
CA TYR A 161 18.39 -4.21 10.28
C TYR A 161 18.49 -3.30 11.51
N GLY A 162 18.36 -3.88 12.70
CA GLY A 162 18.45 -3.12 13.95
C GLY A 162 17.20 -2.27 14.20
N ILE A 163 17.38 -1.14 14.89
CA ILE A 163 16.31 -0.20 15.21
C ILE A 163 16.12 0.78 14.06
N TYR A 164 14.87 1.11 13.73
CA TYR A 164 14.57 2.14 12.74
C TYR A 164 15.11 3.51 13.18
N THR A 165 15.84 4.14 12.29
CA THR A 165 16.35 5.51 12.43
C THR A 165 15.25 6.55 12.15
N ASP A 166 15.46 7.78 12.60
CA ASP A 166 14.59 8.92 12.27
C ASP A 166 14.40 9.07 10.74
N SER A 167 15.48 8.92 9.97
CA SER A 167 15.44 9.02 8.51
C SER A 167 14.63 7.92 7.83
N GLU A 168 14.68 6.69 8.35
CA GLU A 168 13.87 5.59 7.80
C GLU A 168 12.39 5.79 8.14
N ILE A 169 12.08 6.22 9.37
CA ILE A 169 10.71 6.54 9.79
C ILE A 169 10.14 7.68 8.93
N GLU A 170 10.93 8.75 8.74
CA GLU A 170 10.55 9.87 7.88
C GLU A 170 10.32 9.42 6.44
N TYR A 171 11.25 8.65 5.87
CA TYR A 171 11.12 8.13 4.51
C TYR A 171 9.82 7.34 4.32
N ILE A 172 9.55 6.37 5.20
CA ILE A 172 8.32 5.55 5.12
C ILE A 172 7.07 6.43 5.18
N LEU A 173 7.05 7.40 6.09
CA LEU A 173 5.92 8.30 6.26
C LEU A 173 5.73 9.20 5.04
N VAL A 174 6.81 9.78 4.51
CA VAL A 174 6.78 10.65 3.32
C VAL A 174 6.32 9.85 2.11
N THR A 175 6.76 8.62 1.92
CA THR A 175 6.31 7.76 0.82
C THR A 175 4.80 7.53 0.88
N ALA A 176 4.28 7.09 2.02
CA ALA A 176 2.84 6.84 2.18
C ALA A 176 2.02 8.13 2.09
N LEU A 177 2.48 9.22 2.70
CA LEU A 177 1.83 10.53 2.63
C LEU A 177 1.76 11.05 1.20
N THR A 178 2.84 10.93 0.44
CA THR A 178 2.89 11.37 -0.96
C THR A 178 1.92 10.56 -1.82
N ALA A 179 1.92 9.22 -1.66
CA ALA A 179 1.02 8.33 -2.39
C ALA A 179 -0.46 8.62 -2.09
N PHE A 180 -0.81 8.76 -0.81
CA PHE A 180 -2.20 9.02 -0.40
C PHE A 180 -2.64 10.43 -0.79
N SER A 181 -1.74 11.42 -0.73
CA SER A 181 -2.02 12.77 -1.21
C SER A 181 -2.24 12.79 -2.72
N ALA A 182 -1.45 12.05 -3.51
CA ALA A 182 -1.64 11.93 -4.95
C ALA A 182 -3.02 11.35 -5.29
N ALA A 183 -3.43 10.26 -4.61
CA ALA A 183 -4.75 9.67 -4.78
C ALA A 183 -5.88 10.65 -4.43
N ARG A 184 -5.74 11.43 -3.34
CA ARG A 184 -6.70 12.47 -2.96
C ARG A 184 -6.79 13.57 -4.02
N ILE A 185 -5.65 14.08 -4.49
CA ILE A 185 -5.58 15.14 -5.50
C ILE A 185 -6.23 14.67 -6.81
N ASP A 186 -5.86 13.48 -7.30
CA ASP A 186 -6.40 12.92 -8.53
C ASP A 186 -7.92 12.65 -8.42
N SER A 187 -8.36 12.11 -7.28
CA SER A 187 -9.79 11.93 -7.01
C SER A 187 -10.56 13.25 -7.02
N CYS A 188 -10.03 14.29 -6.38
CA CYS A 188 -10.66 15.61 -6.34
C CYS A 188 -10.67 16.33 -7.69
N ALA A 189 -9.64 16.16 -8.52
CA ALA A 189 -9.54 16.80 -9.83
C ALA A 189 -10.60 16.31 -10.81
N GLN A 190 -11.04 15.06 -10.68
CA GLN A 190 -12.00 14.42 -11.59
C GLN A 190 -13.45 14.47 -11.08
N SER A 191 -13.65 14.71 -9.78
CA SER A 191 -14.98 14.74 -9.19
C SER A 191 -15.51 16.16 -9.07
N ASN A 192 -16.56 16.46 -9.84
CA ASN A 192 -17.25 17.76 -9.80
C ASN A 192 -17.89 18.08 -8.43
N ARG A 193 -17.97 17.11 -7.50
CA ARG A 193 -18.39 17.30 -6.09
C ARG A 193 -17.80 16.21 -5.18
N GLY A 194 -17.25 16.62 -4.03
CA GLY A 194 -17.30 15.91 -2.73
C GLY A 194 -17.04 14.40 -2.68
N SER A 195 -16.29 13.81 -3.60
CA SER A 195 -16.04 12.37 -3.60
C SER A 195 -15.31 11.93 -2.34
N ARG A 196 -15.82 10.87 -1.74
CA ARG A 196 -15.19 10.19 -0.62
C ARG A 196 -14.01 9.37 -1.16
N VAL A 197 -12.81 9.60 -0.65
CA VAL A 197 -11.60 8.90 -1.08
C VAL A 197 -11.26 7.82 -0.07
N THR A 198 -11.17 6.60 -0.56
CA THR A 198 -10.88 5.42 0.24
C THR A 198 -9.61 4.75 -0.24
N ILE A 199 -8.72 4.46 0.70
CA ILE A 199 -7.51 3.68 0.45
C ILE A 199 -7.70 2.31 1.10
N HIS A 200 -7.64 1.25 0.30
CA HIS A 200 -7.52 -0.13 0.81
C HIS A 200 -6.05 -0.47 0.88
N THR A 201 -5.49 -0.78 2.04
CA THR A 201 -4.06 -1.14 2.18
C THR A 201 -3.89 -2.38 3.06
N GLY A 202 -2.65 -2.77 3.34
CA GLY A 202 -2.32 -3.83 4.28
C GLY A 202 -0.90 -3.67 4.80
N PHE A 203 -0.23 -4.79 5.08
CA PHE A 203 1.15 -4.83 5.58
C PHE A 203 2.20 -4.56 4.49
N TRP A 204 2.13 -3.36 3.91
CA TRP A 204 3.09 -2.83 2.94
C TRP A 204 4.53 -2.94 3.44
N GLY A 205 5.41 -3.48 2.60
CA GLY A 205 6.83 -3.67 2.92
C GLY A 205 7.15 -4.70 4.01
N CYS A 206 6.17 -5.42 4.57
CA CYS A 206 6.41 -6.31 5.71
C CYS A 206 6.71 -7.77 5.32
N GLY A 207 6.56 -8.13 4.04
CA GLY A 207 6.90 -9.46 3.50
C GLY A 207 8.36 -9.53 3.09
N ALA A 208 8.62 -9.55 1.78
CA ALA A 208 9.97 -9.68 1.21
C ALA A 208 10.95 -8.59 1.71
N TYR A 209 10.46 -7.40 2.05
CA TYR A 209 11.31 -6.28 2.51
C TYR A 209 11.57 -6.29 4.02
N GLY A 210 10.90 -7.15 4.79
CA GLY A 210 11.16 -7.33 6.21
C GLY A 210 10.75 -6.16 7.10
N GLY A 211 9.81 -5.32 6.66
CA GLY A 211 9.29 -4.22 7.46
C GLY A 211 8.60 -4.65 8.75
N ASN A 212 8.69 -3.83 9.80
CA ASN A 212 7.96 -4.06 11.05
C ASN A 212 6.46 -3.75 10.87
N ARG A 213 5.61 -4.77 11.05
CA ARG A 213 4.16 -4.68 10.83
C ARG A 213 3.48 -3.56 11.63
N VAL A 214 3.86 -3.37 12.89
CA VAL A 214 3.29 -2.32 13.75
C VAL A 214 3.70 -0.94 13.26
N LEU A 215 5.00 -0.72 13.03
CA LEU A 215 5.52 0.58 12.57
C LEU A 215 4.95 0.94 11.19
N MET A 216 4.99 0.01 10.23
CA MET A 216 4.50 0.24 8.87
C MET A 216 3.00 0.54 8.84
N ALA A 217 2.20 -0.15 9.66
CA ALA A 217 0.78 0.16 9.82
C ALA A 217 0.55 1.54 10.48
N LEU A 218 1.30 1.85 11.54
CA LEU A 218 1.22 3.13 12.25
C LEU A 218 1.50 4.32 11.32
N LEU A 219 2.55 4.23 10.50
CA LEU A 219 2.92 5.29 9.58
C LEU A 219 1.92 5.44 8.42
N GLN A 220 1.32 4.35 7.94
CA GLN A 220 0.20 4.44 6.99
C GLN A 220 -1.04 5.10 7.61
N LEU A 221 -1.38 4.78 8.87
CA LEU A 221 -2.48 5.45 9.57
C LEU A 221 -2.23 6.96 9.71
N LEU A 222 -1.01 7.35 10.06
CA LEU A 222 -0.61 8.76 10.15
C LEU A 222 -0.65 9.44 8.78
N ALA A 223 -0.11 8.80 7.74
CA ALA A 223 -0.16 9.30 6.37
C ALA A 223 -1.60 9.54 5.89
N ALA A 224 -2.53 8.63 6.17
CA ALA A 224 -3.93 8.77 5.77
C ALA A 224 -4.59 10.00 6.42
N HIS A 225 -4.32 10.24 7.71
CA HIS A 225 -4.77 11.44 8.41
C HIS A 225 -4.17 12.71 7.81
N LEU A 226 -2.86 12.72 7.55
CA LEU A 226 -2.15 13.89 7.01
C LEU A 226 -2.59 14.21 5.57
N ALA A 227 -2.84 13.19 4.75
CA ALA A 227 -3.35 13.31 3.39
C ALA A 227 -4.86 13.64 3.32
N LYS A 228 -5.55 13.66 4.47
CA LYS A 228 -7.01 13.85 4.56
C LYS A 228 -7.79 12.85 3.70
N ILE A 229 -7.37 11.59 3.78
CA ILE A 229 -8.13 10.45 3.26
C ILE A 229 -9.40 10.32 4.09
N ASP A 230 -10.53 10.08 3.42
CA ASP A 230 -11.82 9.99 4.10
C ASP A 230 -11.97 8.62 4.81
N ARG A 231 -11.51 7.52 4.19
CA ARG A 231 -11.47 6.18 4.79
C ARG A 231 -10.19 5.41 4.44
N LEU A 232 -9.60 4.75 5.44
CA LEU A 232 -8.54 3.76 5.27
C LEU A 232 -9.09 2.39 5.68
N VAL A 233 -9.18 1.47 4.71
CA VAL A 233 -9.53 0.06 4.94
C VAL A 233 -8.24 -0.73 5.02
N PHE A 234 -7.93 -1.28 6.19
CA PHE A 234 -6.70 -2.05 6.41
C PHE A 234 -6.99 -3.55 6.38
N HIS A 235 -6.45 -4.23 5.38
CA HIS A 235 -6.56 -5.66 5.15
C HIS A 235 -5.51 -6.41 5.95
N THR A 236 -5.95 -7.26 6.88
CA THR A 236 -5.05 -7.95 7.83
C THR A 236 -4.59 -9.33 7.36
N GLY A 237 -5.01 -9.76 6.17
CA GLY A 237 -4.73 -11.10 5.66
C GLY A 237 -5.59 -12.16 6.34
N SER A 238 -5.06 -13.37 6.53
CA SER A 238 -5.84 -14.52 7.03
C SER A 238 -6.24 -14.44 8.51
N VAL A 239 -5.82 -13.41 9.25
CA VAL A 239 -6.08 -13.26 10.68
C VAL A 239 -7.03 -12.08 10.91
N ALA A 240 -8.26 -12.36 11.30
CA ALA A 240 -9.17 -11.32 11.79
C ALA A 240 -8.71 -10.83 13.18
N ARG A 241 -8.82 -9.51 13.44
CA ARG A 241 -8.37 -8.87 14.68
C ARG A 241 -6.87 -9.05 14.88
N ASP A 242 -6.11 -8.66 13.86
CA ASP A 242 -4.65 -8.76 13.89
C ASP A 242 -4.09 -7.85 15.00
N ARG A 243 -3.21 -8.43 15.83
CA ARG A 243 -2.67 -7.74 17.00
C ARG A 243 -1.75 -6.59 16.61
N ASP A 244 -1.00 -6.72 15.51
CA ASP A 244 -0.05 -5.70 15.09
C ASP A 244 -0.79 -4.44 14.63
N PHE A 245 -1.87 -4.61 13.86
CA PHE A 245 -2.72 -3.49 13.44
C PHE A 245 -3.42 -2.83 14.63
N ALA A 246 -3.99 -3.63 15.55
CA ALA A 246 -4.61 -3.11 16.76
C ALA A 246 -3.62 -2.33 17.64
N THR A 247 -2.37 -2.81 17.76
CA THR A 247 -1.29 -2.11 18.46
C THR A 247 -0.95 -0.78 17.76
N ALA A 248 -0.84 -0.75 16.44
CA ALA A 248 -0.60 0.48 15.69
C ALA A 248 -1.71 1.52 15.91
N GLN A 249 -2.98 1.10 15.89
CA GLN A 249 -4.12 1.99 16.18
C GLN A 249 -4.08 2.54 17.60
N ALA A 250 -3.75 1.71 18.60
CA ALA A 250 -3.62 2.12 19.99
C ALA A 250 -2.51 3.17 20.14
N ILE A 251 -1.32 2.92 19.58
CA ILE A 251 -0.18 3.85 19.63
C ILE A 251 -0.53 5.20 19.02
N LEU A 252 -1.18 5.20 17.85
CA LEU A 252 -1.63 6.44 17.23
C LEU A 252 -2.52 7.22 18.21
N LYS A 253 -3.61 6.59 18.65
CA LYS A 253 -4.66 7.23 19.47
C LYS A 253 -4.15 7.70 20.83
N GLU A 254 -3.34 6.89 21.51
CA GLU A 254 -2.98 7.06 22.91
C GLU A 254 -1.66 7.81 23.10
N ASN A 255 -0.70 7.67 22.18
CA ASN A 255 0.66 8.21 22.37
C ASN A 255 0.96 9.39 21.44
N LEU A 256 0.42 9.38 20.21
CA LEU A 256 0.74 10.38 19.20
C LEU A 256 -0.27 11.54 19.17
N ILE A 257 -1.56 11.24 19.10
CA ILE A 257 -2.63 12.23 18.88
C ILE A 257 -3.55 12.48 20.09
N ALA A 258 -3.28 11.89 21.26
CA ALA A 258 -4.13 11.99 22.45
C ALA A 258 -4.42 13.44 22.88
N GLY A 259 -5.62 13.94 22.54
CA GLY A 259 -6.15 15.24 22.96
C GLY A 259 -5.43 16.47 22.39
N ARG A 260 -4.52 16.31 21.41
CA ARG A 260 -3.74 17.42 20.85
C ARG A 260 -4.43 17.98 19.62
N SER A 261 -4.63 19.30 19.60
CA SER A 261 -5.17 20.03 18.45
C SER A 261 -4.10 20.42 17.42
N THR A 262 -2.81 20.29 17.75
CA THR A 262 -1.69 20.52 16.83
C THR A 262 -0.45 19.76 17.31
N VAL A 263 0.26 19.09 16.43
CA VAL A 263 1.57 18.47 16.72
C VAL A 263 2.52 18.72 15.55
N GLU A 264 3.77 19.08 15.85
CA GLU A 264 4.83 19.19 14.84
C GLU A 264 5.23 17.80 14.35
N LEU A 265 5.47 17.66 13.04
CA LEU A 265 5.83 16.36 12.44
C LEU A 265 7.16 15.82 12.96
N SER A 266 8.17 16.67 13.12
CA SER A 266 9.48 16.28 13.68
C SER A 266 9.33 15.68 15.09
N ALA A 267 8.46 16.27 15.91
CA ALA A 267 8.15 15.78 17.25
C ALA A 267 7.39 14.45 17.24
N LEU A 268 6.57 14.19 16.20
CA LEU A 268 5.94 12.87 16.01
C LEU A 268 6.98 11.82 15.62
N ILE A 269 7.87 12.13 14.68
CA ILE A 269 8.95 11.23 14.26
C ILE A 269 9.84 10.88 15.46
N GLY A 270 10.31 11.88 16.22
CA GLY A 270 11.16 11.65 17.39
C GLY A 270 10.47 10.82 18.49
N LYS A 271 9.14 10.93 18.65
CA LYS A 271 8.38 10.06 19.55
C LYS A 271 8.34 8.61 19.07
N ILE A 272 8.17 8.40 17.76
CA ILE A 272 8.11 7.05 17.16
C ILE A 272 9.49 6.41 17.23
N HIS A 273 10.55 7.15 16.93
CA HIS A 273 11.92 6.67 17.08
C HIS A 273 12.24 6.24 18.51
N ALA A 274 11.82 7.03 19.51
CA ALA A 274 11.96 6.67 20.92
C ALA A 274 11.17 5.42 21.37
N MET A 275 10.36 4.80 20.50
CA MET A 275 9.72 3.51 20.76
C MET A 275 10.61 2.31 20.39
N ASP A 276 11.79 2.56 19.80
CA ASP A 276 12.80 1.55 19.46
C ASP A 276 12.23 0.35 18.66
N PHE A 277 11.44 0.63 17.62
CA PHE A 277 10.95 -0.43 16.74
C PHE A 277 12.13 -1.11 16.04
N PRO A 278 12.26 -2.45 16.13
CA PRO A 278 13.23 -3.18 15.33
C PRO A 278 12.68 -3.45 13.93
N TRP A 279 13.56 -3.50 12.94
CA TRP A 279 13.28 -4.13 11.64
C TRP A 279 12.73 -5.55 11.84
N GLY A 280 11.77 -5.91 10.98
CA GLY A 280 11.21 -7.25 10.94
C GLY A 280 12.13 -8.26 10.25
N ILE A 281 11.57 -9.42 9.93
CA ILE A 281 12.29 -10.49 9.22
C ILE A 281 11.67 -10.62 7.84
N SER A 282 12.49 -10.51 6.79
CA SER A 282 12.05 -10.84 5.44
C SER A 282 11.61 -12.29 5.37
N ASP A 283 10.43 -12.54 4.80
CA ASP A 283 9.93 -13.89 4.56
C ASP A 283 10.58 -14.57 3.34
N GLY A 284 11.44 -13.85 2.62
CA GLY A 284 12.16 -14.35 1.46
C GLY A 284 11.23 -14.86 0.35
N ASN A 285 10.02 -14.27 0.26
CA ASN A 285 9.06 -14.61 -0.80
C ASN A 285 9.73 -14.74 -2.16
#